data_AF-A0A2L2Z4K0-F1
#
_entry.id   AF-A0A2L2Z4K0-F1
#
_cell.length_a   1.000
_cell.length_b   1.000
_cell.length_c   1.000
_cell.angle_alpha   90.00
_cell.angle_beta   90.00
_cell.angle_gamma   90.00
#
_symmetry.space_group_name_H-M   'P 1'
#
loop_
_entity.id
_entity.type
_entity.pdbx_description
1 polymer ?
#
loop_
_entity_poly.entity_id
_entity_poly.type
_entity_poly.pdbx_seq_one_letter_code
_entity_poly.pdbx_strand_id
1 'polypeptide(L)' 'KNCSLNHIGSSGAMEVNAALLLWKRSLDKGFRYTTLLSDGDSKTFNALNESQVYGKDCEIKKEECINHVSKS' A
#
# COMPACT_ATOMS: atom_id res chain seq x y z
N LYS A 1 -14.34 16.22 -22.68
CA LYS A 1 -13.07 16.06 -21.94
C LYS A 1 -12.68 14.60 -22.07
N ASN A 2 -11.77 14.28 -22.99
CA ASN A 2 -11.31 12.91 -23.23
C ASN A 2 -10.32 12.54 -22.13
N CYS A 3 -10.74 11.69 -21.20
CA CYS A 3 -9.82 11.05 -20.26
C CYS A 3 -9.09 9.95 -21.02
N SER A 4 -7.84 10.21 -21.37
CA SER A 4 -6.92 9.21 -21.90
C SER A 4 -6.60 8.20 -20.80
N LEU A 5 -7.30 7.06 -20.82
CA LEU A 5 -7.00 5.89 -19.99
C LEU A 5 -5.63 5.35 -20.38
N ASN A 6 -4.58 5.73 -19.64
CA ASN A 6 -3.21 5.24 -19.89
C ASN A 6 -2.83 4.03 -19.03
N HIS A 7 -3.80 3.32 -18.46
CA HIS A 7 -3.56 2.06 -17.77
C HIS A 7 -4.80 1.18 -17.85
N ILE A 8 -4.62 -0.03 -18.40
CA ILE A 8 -5.58 -1.14 -18.31
C ILE A 8 -5.40 -1.76 -16.91
N GLY A 9 -5.89 -1.07 -15.88
CA GLY A 9 -5.76 -1.46 -14.48
C GLY A 9 -6.29 -0.36 -13.55
N SER A 10 -6.98 -0.74 -12.47
CA SER A 10 -7.46 0.23 -11.48
C SER A 10 -6.29 0.88 -10.76
N SER A 11 -6.39 2.17 -10.40
CA SER A 11 -5.36 2.90 -9.62
C SER A 11 -4.91 2.10 -8.38
N GLY A 12 -5.86 1.43 -7.71
CA GLY A 12 -5.56 0.60 -6.54
C GLY A 12 -4.66 -0.61 -6.83
N ALA A 13 -4.67 -1.17 -8.04
CA ALA A 13 -3.77 -2.28 -8.39
C ALA A 13 -2.31 -1.83 -8.59
N MET A 14 -2.11 -0.60 -9.06
CA MET A 14 -0.78 -0.01 -9.18
C MET A 14 -0.19 0.30 -7.80
N GLU A 15 -1.01 0.82 -6.89
CA GLU A 15 -0.62 1.13 -5.51
C GLU A 15 -0.21 -0.13 -4.74
N VAL A 16 -0.97 -1.22 -4.87
CA VAL A 16 -0.65 -2.52 -4.29
C VAL A 16 0.72 -3.03 -4.77
N ASN A 17 0.96 -3.04 -6.09
CA ASN A 17 2.21 -3.52 -6.66
C ASN A 17 3.41 -2.67 -6.23
N ALA A 18 3.25 -1.35 -6.19
CA ALA A 18 4.29 -0.44 -5.72
C ALA A 18 4.63 -0.68 -4.24
N ALA A 19 3.63 -0.86 -3.38
CA ALA A 19 3.84 -1.15 -1.96
C ALA A 19 4.57 -2.49 -1.76
N LEU A 20 4.16 -3.55 -2.46
CA LEU A 20 4.84 -4.85 -2.40
C LEU A 20 6.31 -4.76 -2.80
N LEU A 21 6.62 -4.01 -3.86
CA LEU A 21 7.99 -3.79 -4.30
C LEU A 21 8.82 -3.02 -3.27
N LEU A 22 8.25 -1.99 -2.66
CA LEU A 22 8.90 -1.20 -1.60
C LEU A 22 9.21 -2.04 -0.37
N TRP A 23 8.25 -2.86 0.09
CA TRP A 23 8.45 -3.75 1.23
C TRP A 23 9.49 -4.82 0.97
N LYS A 24 9.52 -5.40 -0.24
CA LYS A 24 10.57 -6.36 -0.62
C LYS A 24 11.95 -5.69 -0.66
N ARG A 25 12.03 -4.45 -1.17
CA ARG A 25 13.29 -3.70 -1.24
C ARG A 25 13.80 -3.28 0.13
N SER A 26 12.94 -3.07 1.12
CA SER A 26 13.38 -2.71 2.47
C SER A 26 14.24 -3.81 3.11
N LEU A 27 13.96 -5.09 2.80
CA LEU A 27 14.76 -6.22 3.24
C LEU A 27 16.22 -6.12 2.77
N ASP A 28 16.43 -5.77 1.50
CA ASP A 28 17.76 -5.53 0.93
C ASP A 28 18.47 -4.35 1.60
N LYS A 29 17.69 -3.38 2.11
CA LYS A 29 18.18 -2.21 2.85
C LYS A 29 18.36 -2.47 4.34
N GLY A 30 18.04 -3.66 4.84
CA GLY A 30 18.22 -4.03 6.25
C GLY A 30 17.18 -3.44 7.20
N PHE A 31 16.00 -3.02 6.72
CA PHE A 31 14.92 -2.52 7.57
C PHE A 31 13.55 -3.08 7.16
N ARG A 32 12.55 -2.94 8.03
CA ARG A 32 11.19 -3.43 7.81
C ARG A 32 10.17 -2.32 8.06
N TYR A 33 9.21 -2.19 7.15
CA TYR A 33 8.06 -1.33 7.34
C TYR A 33 7.01 -2.04 8.22
N THR A 34 6.77 -1.52 9.42
CA THR A 34 5.77 -2.09 10.35
C THR A 34 4.38 -1.52 10.15
N THR A 35 4.26 -0.39 9.47
CA THR A 35 3.03 0.39 9.40
C THR A 35 2.81 0.91 7.98
N LEU A 36 1.59 0.73 7.46
CA LEU A 36 1.09 1.29 6.22
C LEU A 36 0.10 2.41 6.54
N LEU A 37 0.38 3.62 6.07
CA LEU A 37 -0.58 4.73 6.11
C LEU A 37 -1.41 4.72 4.82
N SER A 38 -2.74 4.63 4.92
CA SER A 38 -3.64 4.62 3.77
C SER A 38 -4.94 5.38 4.08
N ASP A 39 -5.50 6.06 3.07
CA ASP A 39 -6.81 6.75 3.15
C ASP A 39 -7.91 5.74 2.77
N GLY A 40 -8.47 5.04 3.76
CA GLY A 40 -9.63 4.14 3.59
C GLY A 40 -9.40 2.86 2.77
N ASP A 41 -8.56 2.84 1.73
CA ASP A 41 -8.37 1.68 0.86
C ASP A 41 -7.53 0.61 1.58
N SER A 42 -8.18 -0.52 1.84
CA SER A 42 -7.60 -1.68 2.51
C SER A 42 -7.02 -2.71 1.54
N LYS A 43 -7.04 -2.48 0.21
CA LYS A 43 -6.54 -3.48 -0.76
C LYS A 43 -5.04 -3.65 -0.65
N THR A 44 -4.31 -2.54 -0.52
CA THR A 44 -2.86 -2.55 -0.32
C THR A 44 -2.49 -3.23 0.99
N PHE A 45 -3.23 -2.97 2.06
CA PHE A 45 -3.03 -3.62 3.34
C PHE A 45 -3.22 -5.14 3.26
N ASN A 46 -4.32 -5.58 2.68
CA ASN A 46 -4.63 -7.00 2.52
C ASN A 46 -3.55 -7.69 1.67
N ALA A 47 -3.18 -7.12 0.53
CA ALA A 47 -2.17 -7.69 -0.35
C ALA A 47 -0.78 -7.80 0.31
N LEU A 48 -0.38 -6.81 1.13
CA LEU A 48 0.86 -6.87 1.90
C LEU A 48 0.82 -7.97 2.96
N ASN A 49 -0.31 -8.12 3.65
CA ASN A 49 -0.49 -9.14 4.68
C ASN A 49 -0.55 -10.55 4.07
N GLU A 50 -1.26 -10.72 2.96
CA GLU A 50 -1.32 -11.97 2.18
C GLU A 50 0.04 -12.35 1.59
N SER A 51 0.83 -11.36 1.15
CA SER A 51 2.18 -11.61 0.62
C SER A 51 3.20 -11.98 1.70
N GLN A 52 2.87 -11.81 2.99
CA GLN A 52 3.73 -12.12 4.14
C GLN A 52 5.19 -11.69 3.93
N VAL A 53 5.42 -10.46 3.47
CA VAL A 53 6.75 -10.01 2.98
C VAL A 53 7.86 -10.17 4.03
N TYR A 54 7.52 -10.07 5.31
CA TYR A 54 8.45 -10.26 6.44
C TYR A 54 8.20 -11.56 7.24
N GLY A 55 7.31 -12.44 6.76
CA GLY A 55 6.88 -13.65 7.45
C GLY A 55 5.79 -13.43 8.50
N LYS A 56 5.34 -14.53 9.13
CA LYS A 56 4.25 -14.56 10.13
C LYS A 56 4.55 -13.80 11.42
N ASP A 57 5.82 -13.52 11.68
CA ASP A 57 6.29 -12.87 12.91
C ASP A 57 6.18 -11.34 12.86
N CYS A 58 6.03 -10.77 11.65
CA CYS A 58 5.99 -9.33 11.42
C CYS A 58 4.66 -8.93 10.81
N GLU A 59 3.69 -8.65 11.68
CA GLU A 59 2.40 -8.07 11.30
C GLU A 59 2.57 -6.60 10.88
N ILE A 60 2.05 -6.26 9.70
CA ILE A 60 1.97 -4.88 9.22
C ILE A 60 0.69 -4.28 9.80
N LYS A 61 0.75 -3.08 10.36
CA LYS A 61 -0.41 -2.33 10.87
C LYS A 61 -0.90 -1.32 9.84
N LYS A 62 -2.21 -1.15 9.71
CA LYS A 62 -2.80 -0.08 8.91
C LYS A 62 -3.10 1.12 9.82
N GLU A 63 -2.56 2.28 9.48
CA GLU A 63 -2.96 3.55 10.07
C GLU A 63 -3.79 4.32 9.05
N GLU A 64 -4.83 5.01 9.52
CA GLU A 64 -5.68 5.82 8.65
C GLU A 64 -5.17 7.25 8.57
N CYS A 65 -5.14 7.79 7.35
CA CYS A 65 -4.81 9.18 7.13
C CYS A 65 -6.00 10.07 7.52
N ILE A 66 -5.97 10.66 8.71
CA ILE A 66 -7.02 11.58 9.22
C ILE A 66 -7.02 12.98 8.56
N ASN A 67 -6.14 13.23 7.58
CA ASN A 67 -6.04 14.54 6.94
C ASN A 67 -6.96 14.71 5.71
N HIS A 68 -8.09 14.00 5.66
CA HIS A 68 -9.18 14.37 4.76
C HIS A 68 -9.92 15.57 5.38
N VAL A 69 -9.28 16.75 5.36
CA VAL A 69 -9.99 18.01 5.62
C VAL A 69 -10.91 18.21 4.43
N SER A 70 -12.12 17.65 4.52
CA SER A 70 -13.24 18.01 3.68
C SER A 70 -13.44 19.51 3.86
N LYS A 71 -12.87 20.32 2.96
CA LYS A 71 -13.28 21.71 2.83
C LYS A 71 -14.75 21.65 2.42
N SER A 72 -15.62 21.96 3.38
CA SER A 72 -17.01 22.34 3.13
C SER A 72 -17.07 23.55 2.21
#